data_AF-A0A382SWS6-F1
#
_entry.id   AF-A0A382SWS6-F1
#
_cell.length_a   1.000
_cell.length_b   1.000
_cell.length_c   1.000
_cell.angle_alpha   90.00
_cell.angle_beta   90.00
_cell.angle_gamma   90.00
#
_symmetry.space_group_name_H-M   'P 1'
#
loop_
_entity.id
_entity.type
_entity.pdbx_description
1 polymer ?
#
loop_
_entity_poly.entity_id
_entity_poly.type
_entity_poly.pdbx_seq_one_letter_code
_entity_poly.pdbx_strand_id
1 'polypeptide(L)'
;MKPNLLFFLIDGLRADQCFGKDKTSFTPNIDRLRKNGVYFTNAFSSVDGTFLSLNAIFHSLYPFKTGTGAKKITLQKNNLFGLLAKNGYQINGLVP
;
A
#
# COMPACT_ATOMS: atom_id res chain seq x y z
N MET A 1 22.72 5.71 5.85
CA MET A 1 21.69 6.77 5.81
C MET A 1 20.35 6.16 6.17
N LYS A 2 19.49 6.85 6.93
CA LYS A 2 18.16 6.36 7.34
C LYS A 2 17.07 7.26 6.74
N PRO A 3 16.51 6.94 5.57
CA PRO A 3 15.56 7.82 4.89
C PRO A 3 14.19 7.78 5.58
N ASN A 4 13.46 8.89 5.56
CA ASN A 4 12.05 8.87 5.96
C ASN A 4 11.21 8.10 4.95
N LEU A 5 10.16 7.42 5.43
CA LEU A 5 9.26 6.62 4.61
C LEU A 5 7.87 7.23 4.68
N LEU A 6 7.33 7.61 3.52
CA LEU A 6 5.93 8.00 3.37
C LEU A 6 5.20 6.91 2.57
N PHE A 7 4.29 6.21 3.24
CA PHE A 7 3.41 5.22 2.62
C PHE A 7 1.99 5.79 2.61
N PHE A 8 1.43 6.01 1.42
CA PHE A 8 0.03 6.38 1.26
C PHE A 8 -0.65 5.41 0.30
N LEU A 9 -1.89 5.06 0.64
CA LEU A 9 -2.75 4.14 -0.09
C LEU A 9 -4.09 4.84 -0.35
N ILE A 10 -4.66 4.63 -1.53
CA ILE A 10 -5.97 5.18 -1.90
C ILE A 10 -6.91 4.00 -2.15
N ASP A 11 -8.00 3.92 -1.38
CA ASP A 11 -8.98 2.85 -1.52
C ASP A 11 -9.74 2.99 -2.86
N GLY A 12 -9.92 1.87 -3.56
CA GLY A 12 -10.61 1.82 -4.85
C GLY A 12 -9.91 2.54 -6.01
N LEU A 13 -8.64 2.94 -5.89
CA LEU A 13 -7.93 3.59 -7.00
C LEU A 13 -7.60 2.60 -8.12
N ARG A 14 -8.16 2.84 -9.31
CA ARG A 14 -7.85 2.05 -10.50
C ARG A 14 -6.60 2.57 -11.21
N ALA A 15 -5.80 1.65 -11.75
CA ALA A 15 -4.54 1.98 -12.44
C ALA A 15 -4.75 2.82 -13.71
N ASP A 16 -5.82 2.56 -14.47
CA ASP A 16 -6.17 3.27 -15.70
C ASP A 16 -6.57 4.74 -15.46
N GLN A 17 -6.91 5.09 -14.22
CA GLN A 17 -7.14 6.47 -13.79
C GLN A 17 -5.83 7.21 -13.45
N CYS A 18 -4.69 6.55 -13.49
CA CYS A 18 -3.39 7.15 -13.16
C CYS A 18 -2.35 6.96 -14.29
N PHE A 19 -2.60 6.04 -15.21
CA PHE A 19 -1.65 5.61 -16.22
C PHE A 19 -2.35 5.07 -17.47
N GLY A 20 -1.68 5.17 -18.62
CA GLY A 20 -2.20 4.67 -19.91
C GLY A 20 -2.41 5.79 -20.94
N LYS A 21 -2.51 5.41 -22.21
CA LYS A 21 -2.79 6.34 -23.32
C LYS A 21 -4.20 6.92 -23.25
N ASP A 22 -5.14 6.12 -22.72
CA ASP A 22 -6.56 6.46 -22.66
C ASP A 22 -6.95 7.10 -21.30
N LYS A 23 -5.97 7.50 -20.49
CA LYS A 23 -6.20 8.19 -19.22
C LYS A 23 -6.85 9.56 -19.47
N THR A 24 -8.07 9.75 -18.98
CA THR A 24 -8.83 11.00 -19.07
C THR A 24 -8.83 11.83 -17.78
N SER A 25 -8.44 11.22 -16.65
CA SER A 25 -8.42 11.87 -15.34
C SER A 25 -7.36 12.97 -15.23
N PHE A 26 -7.63 13.98 -14.40
CA PHE A 26 -6.66 15.03 -14.06
C PHE A 26 -6.00 14.73 -12.70
N THR A 27 -4.74 14.26 -12.72
CA THR A 27 -4.03 13.79 -11.51
C THR A 27 -2.59 14.35 -11.41
N PRO A 28 -2.41 15.68 -11.42
CA PRO A 28 -1.10 16.31 -11.59
C PRO A 28 -0.05 15.88 -10.56
N ASN A 29 -0.45 15.63 -9.31
CA ASN A 29 0.46 15.18 -8.25
C ASN A 29 0.96 13.74 -8.47
N ILE A 30 0.09 12.82 -8.87
CA ILE A 30 0.45 11.43 -9.19
C ILE A 30 1.30 11.40 -10.46
N ASP A 31 0.95 12.20 -11.46
CA ASP A 31 1.72 12.34 -12.69
C ASP A 31 3.15 12.84 -12.42
N ARG A 32 3.31 13.80 -11.50
CA ARG A 32 4.63 14.28 -11.06
C ARG A 32 5.43 13.20 -10.33
N LEU A 33 4.80 12.43 -9.44
CA LEU A 33 5.46 11.30 -8.75
C LEU A 33 5.95 10.24 -9.74
N ARG A 34 5.13 9.92 -10.76
CA ARG A 34 5.50 8.99 -11.83
C ARG A 34 6.68 9.50 -12.66
N LYS A 35 6.66 10.78 -13.06
CA LYS A 35 7.73 11.38 -13.88
C LYS A 35 9.07 11.47 -13.13
N ASN A 36 9.02 11.69 -11.82
CA ASN A 36 10.20 11.88 -10.98
C ASN A 36 10.61 10.62 -10.20
N GLY A 37 10.01 9.46 -10.51
CA GLY A 37 10.18 8.23 -9.77
C GLY A 37 10.08 7.00 -10.67
N VAL A 38 9.66 5.89 -10.08
CA VAL A 38 9.48 4.61 -10.78
C VAL A 38 8.01 4.22 -10.72
N TYR A 39 7.48 3.77 -11.87
CA TYR A 39 6.11 3.26 -11.97
C TYR A 39 6.13 1.80 -12.39
N PHE A 40 5.42 0.96 -11.64
CA PHE A 40 5.31 -0.48 -11.90
C PHE A 40 4.02 -0.76 -12.65
N THR A 41 4.11 -1.15 -13.93
CA THR A 41 2.95 -1.47 -14.78
C THR A 41 2.35 -2.84 -14.48
N ASN A 42 3.12 -3.73 -13.82
CA ASN A 42 2.75 -5.10 -13.51
C ASN A 42 2.70 -5.32 -11.98
N ALA A 43 1.93 -4.50 -11.28
CA ALA A 43 1.70 -4.63 -9.84
C ALA A 43 0.26 -5.09 -9.59
N PHE A 44 0.09 -6.27 -8.97
CA PHE A 44 -1.21 -6.89 -8.71
C PHE A 44 -1.48 -6.98 -7.22
N SER A 45 -2.73 -6.73 -6.82
CA SER A 45 -3.18 -7.01 -5.45
C SER A 45 -3.27 -8.52 -5.22
N SER A 46 -2.93 -8.97 -4.02
CA SER A 46 -3.07 -10.39 -3.63
C SER A 46 -4.53 -10.80 -3.37
N VAL A 47 -5.45 -9.84 -3.29
CA VAL A 47 -6.88 -10.02 -2.98
C VAL A 47 -7.69 -8.78 -3.35
N ASP A 48 -8.98 -8.96 -3.58
CA ASP A 48 -9.96 -7.94 -4.01
C ASP A 48 -10.79 -7.35 -2.86
N GLY A 49 -10.33 -7.45 -1.60
CA GLY A 49 -11.00 -6.86 -0.43
C GLY A 49 -10.10 -5.92 0.38
N THR A 50 -10.61 -4.75 0.79
CA THR A 50 -9.85 -3.69 1.48
C THR A 50 -9.09 -4.19 2.72
N PHE A 51 -9.79 -4.79 3.69
CA PHE A 51 -9.15 -5.27 4.92
C PHE A 51 -8.19 -6.44 4.69
N LEU A 52 -8.52 -7.33 3.75
CA LEU A 52 -7.65 -8.45 3.39
C LEU A 52 -6.38 -7.96 2.72
N SER A 53 -6.49 -6.98 1.82
CA SER A 53 -5.36 -6.36 1.11
C SER A 53 -4.46 -5.60 2.08
N LEU A 54 -5.03 -4.80 2.99
CA LEU A 54 -4.28 -4.12 4.04
C LEU A 54 -3.54 -5.09 4.96
N ASN A 55 -4.20 -6.17 5.41
CA ASN A 55 -3.55 -7.19 6.21
C ASN A 55 -2.41 -7.88 5.44
N ALA A 56 -2.62 -8.20 4.16
CA ALA A 56 -1.57 -8.77 3.31
C ALA A 56 -0.36 -7.82 3.17
N ILE A 57 -0.61 -6.53 2.89
CA ILE A 57 0.42 -5.49 2.77
C ILE A 57 1.18 -5.36 4.09
N PHE A 58 0.50 -5.19 5.23
CA PHE A 58 1.14 -4.92 6.52
C PHE A 58 1.94 -6.10 7.10
N HIS A 59 1.72 -7.31 6.61
CA HIS A 59 2.48 -8.49 7.04
C HIS A 59 3.43 -9.01 5.96
N SER A 60 3.38 -8.48 4.73
CA SER A 60 4.08 -9.06 3.57
C SER A 60 3.75 -10.55 3.37
N LEU A 61 2.48 -10.92 3.57
CA LEU A 61 1.99 -12.29 3.47
C LEU A 61 0.76 -12.38 2.56
N TYR A 62 0.51 -13.55 2.00
CA TYR A 62 -0.73 -13.80 1.29
C TYR A 62 -1.95 -13.80 2.24
N PRO A 63 -3.15 -13.43 1.74
CA PRO A 63 -4.37 -13.32 2.56
C PRO A 63 -4.71 -14.58 3.37
N PHE A 64 -4.43 -15.77 2.82
CA PHE A 64 -4.69 -17.04 3.51
C PHE A 64 -3.81 -17.26 4.75
N LYS A 65 -2.68 -16.54 4.86
CA LYS A 65 -1.81 -16.56 6.05
C LYS A 65 -2.19 -15.51 7.09
N THR A 66 -2.96 -14.48 6.70
CA THR A 66 -3.41 -13.40 7.60
C THR A 66 -4.85 -13.59 8.10
N GLY A 67 -5.55 -14.62 7.60
CA GLY A 67 -6.92 -14.97 7.97
C GLY A 67 -7.91 -14.75 6.83
N THR A 68 -8.62 -15.80 6.43
CA THR A 68 -9.69 -15.74 5.42
C THR A 68 -10.92 -15.02 6.01
N GLY A 69 -11.38 -13.95 5.37
CA GLY A 69 -12.59 -13.21 5.80
C GLY A 69 -12.37 -12.15 6.88
N ALA A 70 -11.15 -11.62 7.03
CA ALA A 70 -10.87 -10.51 7.93
C ALA A 70 -11.78 -9.31 7.64
N LYS A 71 -12.58 -8.90 8.63
CA LYS A 71 -13.45 -7.70 8.59
C LYS A 71 -12.80 -6.48 9.24
N LYS A 72 -11.55 -6.61 9.69
CA LYS A 72 -10.78 -5.56 10.36
C LYS A 72 -9.29 -5.76 10.14
N ILE A 73 -8.55 -4.67 10.28
CA ILE A 73 -7.09 -4.69 10.30
C ILE A 73 -6.65 -5.33 11.62
N THR A 74 -5.76 -6.32 11.54
CA THR A 74 -5.18 -6.96 12.72
C THR A 74 -3.67 -6.93 12.60
N LEU A 75 -2.98 -6.21 13.49
CA LEU A 75 -1.52 -6.14 13.51
C LEU A 75 -0.96 -7.32 14.32
N GLN A 76 -0.67 -8.43 13.65
CA GLN A 76 -0.04 -9.59 14.27
C GLN A 76 1.45 -9.32 14.57
N LYS A 77 2.10 -10.20 15.32
CA LYS A 77 3.55 -10.12 15.56
C LYS A 77 4.32 -10.14 14.24
N ASN A 78 5.46 -9.46 14.19
CA ASN A 78 6.34 -9.35 13.02
C ASN A 78 5.69 -8.66 11.80
N ASN A 79 4.70 -7.79 11.99
CA ASN A 79 4.23 -6.89 10.94
C ASN A 79 5.31 -5.84 10.56
N LEU A 80 5.14 -5.21 9.40
CA LEU A 80 6.04 -4.20 8.85
C LEU A 80 6.27 -3.01 9.79
N PHE A 81 5.25 -2.55 10.51
CA PHE A 81 5.40 -1.44 11.45
C PHE A 81 6.28 -1.83 12.65
N GLY A 82 6.09 -3.03 13.19
CA GLY A 82 6.93 -3.56 14.26
C GLY A 82 8.38 -3.73 13.81
N LEU A 83 8.61 -4.17 12.57
CA LEU A 83 9.94 -4.25 11.98
C LEU A 83 10.59 -2.86 11.86
N LEU A 84 9.87 -1.86 11.36
CA LEU A 84 10.37 -0.48 11.25
C LEU A 84 10.67 0.11 12.64
N ALA A 85 9.76 -0.05 13.61
CA ALA A 85 9.94 0.40 14.99
C ALA A 85 11.18 -0.23 15.66
N LYS A 86 11.40 -1.54 15.47
CA LYS A 86 12.60 -2.25 15.95
C LYS A 86 13.89 -1.69 15.34
N ASN A 87 13.83 -1.15 14.13
CA ASN A 87 14.94 -0.46 13.47
C ASN A 87 14.97 1.06 13.78
N GLY A 88 14.29 1.48 14.85
CA GLY A 88 14.30 2.83 15.40
C GLY A 88 13.50 3.86 14.59
N TYR A 89 12.61 3.44 13.69
CA TYR A 89 11.73 4.37 12.99
C TYR A 89 10.56 4.77 13.90
N GLN A 90 10.19 6.04 13.87
CA GLN A 90 8.92 6.49 14.45
C GLN A 90 7.79 6.21 13.45
N ILE A 91 6.72 5.59 13.91
CA ILE A 91 5.56 5.25 13.08
C ILE A 91 4.41 6.20 13.42
N ASN A 92 3.91 6.90 12.40
CA ASN A 92 2.72 7.74 12.49
C ASN A 92 1.83 7.41 11.29
N GLY A 93 0.52 7.33 11.49
CA GLY A 93 -0.40 7.03 10.39
C GLY A 93 -1.86 7.07 10.82
N LEU A 94 -2.73 7.20 9.82
CA LEU A 94 -4.18 7.14 9.95
C LEU A 94 -4.68 6.15 8.89
N VAL A 95 -5.49 5.19 9.29
CA VAL A 95 -6.21 4.29 8.37
C VAL A 95 -7.70 4.47 8.66
N PRO A 96 -8.53 4.73 7.63
CA PRO A 96 -9.97 4.87 7.80
C PRO A 96 -10.65 3.58 8.28
#